data_AF-A0A3G3GVP8-F1
#
_entry.id   AF-A0A3G3GVP8-F1
#
_cell.length_a   1.000
_cell.length_b   1.000
_cell.length_c   1.000
_cell.angle_alpha   90.00
_cell.angle_beta   90.00
_cell.angle_gamma   90.00
#
_symmetry.space_group_name_H-M   'P 1'
#
loop_
_entity.id
_entity.type
_entity.pdbx_description
1 polymer ?
#
loop_
_entity_poly.entity_id
_entity_poly.type
_entity_poly.pdbx_seq_one_letter_code
_entity_poly.pdbx_strand_id
1 'polypeptide(L)'
;MTLCKKYLLKCKTNFTFESKINFSNKNLLTAMDTKLLLPNRFKRIGWLLFVPCLVLTVLALLEVAPSVSFFDGEHILSRWTLVQVPEKGALAALFDETSNDLAGEILMTLTAISFFFVAFSRERTDDEWIMKTRLESLLWAFYAHLGGFLLSVWFSYSLSFYAVLSWNMLTAPLVFLARFHWIVYVKPFFEERRAAA
;
A
#
# COMPACT_ATOMS: atom_id res chain seq x y z
N MET A 1 59.08 7.49 -38.62
CA MET A 1 58.74 6.70 -37.41
C MET A 1 57.93 7.55 -36.42
N THR A 2 56.85 8.19 -36.87
CA THR A 2 56.11 9.20 -36.09
C THR A 2 54.59 9.00 -36.14
N LEU A 3 54.09 8.20 -37.09
CA LEU A 3 52.67 7.89 -37.26
C LEU A 3 52.15 6.87 -36.22
N CYS A 4 52.96 5.89 -35.81
CA CYS A 4 52.52 4.83 -34.87
C CYS A 4 52.21 5.35 -33.45
N LYS A 5 52.96 6.35 -32.95
CA LYS A 5 52.70 6.94 -31.62
C LYS A 5 51.37 7.71 -31.55
N LYS A 6 50.93 8.34 -32.66
CA LYS A 6 49.68 9.12 -32.70
C LYS A 6 48.43 8.23 -32.58
N TYR A 7 48.45 7.06 -33.21
CA TYR A 7 47.32 6.12 -33.14
C TYR A 7 47.22 5.41 -31.79
N LEU A 8 48.34 5.04 -31.17
CA LEU A 8 48.35 4.44 -29.83
C LEU A 8 47.89 5.41 -28.74
N LEU A 9 48.24 6.71 -28.83
CA LEU A 9 47.75 7.71 -27.89
C LEU A 9 46.23 7.91 -28.00
N LYS A 10 45.72 7.96 -29.23
CA LYS A 10 44.28 8.16 -29.50
C LYS A 10 43.44 6.96 -29.07
N CYS A 11 43.98 5.75 -29.19
CA CYS A 11 43.35 4.52 -28.69
C CYS A 11 43.32 4.48 -27.15
N LYS A 12 44.42 4.90 -26.49
CA LYS A 12 44.49 4.96 -25.02
C LYS A 12 43.54 6.00 -24.44
N THR A 13 43.41 7.19 -25.06
CA THR A 13 42.45 8.22 -24.65
C THR A 13 40.99 7.79 -24.86
N ASN A 14 40.67 7.11 -25.98
CA ASN A 14 39.31 6.63 -26.21
C ASN A 14 38.92 5.50 -25.23
N PHE A 15 39.85 4.61 -24.88
CA PHE A 15 39.58 3.53 -23.92
C PHE A 15 39.43 4.04 -22.47
N THR A 16 40.18 5.09 -22.09
CA THR A 16 39.99 5.75 -20.79
C THR A 16 38.75 6.62 -20.74
N PHE A 17 38.30 7.16 -21.88
CA PHE A 17 37.08 7.96 -21.96
C PHE A 17 35.82 7.08 -21.94
N GLU A 18 35.78 5.97 -22.68
CA GLU A 18 34.65 5.02 -22.62
C GLU A 18 34.51 4.34 -21.25
N SER A 19 35.62 4.01 -20.58
CA SER A 19 35.56 3.46 -19.22
C SER A 19 35.05 4.47 -18.19
N LYS A 20 35.39 5.77 -18.32
CA LYS A 20 34.82 6.85 -17.49
C LYS A 20 33.33 7.08 -17.75
N ILE A 21 32.89 7.03 -19.00
CA ILE A 21 31.46 7.15 -19.35
C ILE A 21 30.66 5.96 -18.82
N ASN A 22 31.17 4.73 -18.94
CA ASN A 22 30.51 3.54 -18.38
C ASN A 22 30.50 3.52 -16.84
N PHE A 23 31.52 4.06 -16.18
CA PHE A 23 31.55 4.20 -14.71
C PHE A 23 30.58 5.30 -14.23
N SER A 24 30.52 6.43 -14.92
CA SER A 24 29.53 7.49 -14.63
C SER A 24 28.11 7.03 -14.89
N ASN A 25 27.85 6.29 -15.97
CA ASN A 25 26.53 5.71 -16.24
C ASN A 25 26.17 4.60 -15.25
N LYS A 26 27.13 3.78 -14.78
CA LYS A 26 26.87 2.83 -13.70
C LYS A 26 26.49 3.52 -12.39
N ASN A 27 27.13 4.64 -12.04
CA ASN A 27 26.77 5.42 -10.84
C ASN A 27 25.45 6.19 -11.01
N LEU A 28 25.10 6.59 -12.25
CA LEU A 28 23.82 7.23 -12.55
C LEU A 28 22.65 6.24 -12.61
N LEU A 29 22.91 4.98 -13.01
CA LEU A 29 21.93 3.88 -13.04
C LEU A 29 21.80 3.13 -11.71
N THR A 30 22.64 3.42 -10.70
CA THR A 30 22.61 2.74 -9.38
C THR A 30 22.31 3.68 -8.20
N ALA A 31 21.89 4.92 -8.45
CA ALA A 31 21.49 5.84 -7.41
C ALA A 31 20.08 6.40 -7.65
N MET A 32 19.08 5.51 -7.67
CA MET A 32 17.81 5.89 -7.05
C MET A 32 17.94 5.54 -5.57
N ASP A 33 18.66 6.41 -4.87
CA ASP A 33 18.85 6.37 -3.42
C ASP A 33 17.49 6.68 -2.78
N THR A 34 16.57 5.72 -2.85
CA THR A 34 15.20 5.88 -2.38
C THR A 34 15.17 5.68 -0.88
N LYS A 35 15.79 6.63 -0.18
CA LYS A 35 15.52 6.92 1.23
C LYS A 35 14.11 7.51 1.41
N LEU A 36 13.11 6.97 0.74
CA LEU A 36 11.70 7.39 0.78
C LEU A 36 10.90 6.55 1.79
N LEU A 37 11.53 6.21 2.91
CA LEU A 37 10.92 5.46 3.98
C LEU A 37 10.66 6.42 5.14
N LEU A 38 9.41 6.48 5.60
CA LEU A 38 8.99 7.33 6.72
C LEU A 38 9.74 6.89 7.99
N PRO A 39 10.16 7.82 8.87
CA PRO A 39 10.87 7.42 10.09
C PRO A 39 10.05 6.45 10.94
N ASN A 40 10.73 5.54 11.63
CA ASN A 40 10.15 4.41 12.39
C ASN A 40 9.07 4.82 13.42
N ARG A 41 9.06 6.09 13.87
CA ARG A 41 8.00 6.62 14.76
C ARG A 41 6.61 6.54 14.14
N PHE A 42 6.51 6.68 12.82
CA PHE A 42 5.24 6.59 12.10
C PHE A 42 4.64 5.19 12.07
N LYS A 43 5.45 4.14 12.28
CA LYS A 43 4.93 2.76 12.35
C LYS A 43 3.97 2.58 13.52
N ARG A 44 4.30 3.15 14.69
CA ARG A 44 3.43 3.08 15.88
C ARG A 44 2.14 3.87 15.69
N ILE A 45 2.25 5.06 15.10
CA ILE A 45 1.09 5.92 14.81
C ILE A 45 0.19 5.23 13.77
N GLY A 46 0.80 4.66 12.72
CA GLY A 46 0.09 3.91 11.69
C GLY A 46 -0.67 2.73 12.28
N TRP A 47 -0.06 1.93 13.17
CA TRP A 47 -0.75 0.83 13.83
C TRP A 47 -1.86 1.30 14.77
N LEU A 48 -1.61 2.37 15.53
CA LEU A 48 -2.60 2.96 16.44
C LEU A 48 -3.83 3.51 15.67
N LEU A 49 -3.64 4.03 14.45
CA LEU A 49 -4.73 4.54 13.62
C LEU A 49 -5.39 3.43 12.79
N PHE A 50 -4.60 2.53 12.21
CA PHE A 50 -5.07 1.49 11.29
C PHE A 50 -5.98 0.49 11.98
N VAL A 51 -5.63 0.02 13.19
CA VAL A 51 -6.44 -0.99 13.90
C VAL A 51 -7.86 -0.48 14.21
N PRO A 52 -8.07 0.67 14.89
CA PRO A 52 -9.42 1.15 15.17
C PRO A 52 -10.18 1.51 13.89
N CYS A 53 -9.51 2.13 12.89
CA CYS A 53 -10.18 2.45 11.64
C CYS A 53 -10.61 1.19 10.89
N LEU A 54 -9.74 0.17 10.79
CA LEU A 54 -10.06 -1.11 10.16
C LEU A 54 -11.22 -1.81 10.87
N VAL A 55 -11.23 -1.83 12.21
CA VAL A 55 -12.32 -2.43 12.99
C VAL A 55 -13.64 -1.69 12.70
N LEU A 56 -13.63 -0.36 12.73
CA LEU A 56 -14.80 0.45 12.41
C LEU A 56 -15.28 0.21 10.97
N THR A 57 -14.37 0.14 9.99
CA THR A 57 -14.71 -0.15 8.59
C THR A 57 -15.33 -1.53 8.42
N VAL A 58 -14.79 -2.55 9.09
CA VAL A 58 -15.35 -3.91 9.05
C VAL A 58 -16.73 -3.96 9.70
N LEU A 59 -16.91 -3.28 10.85
CA LEU A 59 -18.22 -3.17 11.52
C LEU A 59 -19.24 -2.44 10.63
N ALA A 60 -18.80 -1.41 9.90
CA ALA A 60 -19.62 -0.69 8.93
C ALA A 60 -20.07 -1.62 7.78
N LEU A 61 -19.13 -2.38 7.22
CA LEU A 61 -19.40 -3.30 6.12
C LEU A 61 -20.30 -4.49 6.51
N LEU A 62 -20.27 -4.92 7.78
CA LEU A 62 -21.12 -6.00 8.27
C LEU A 62 -22.54 -5.55 8.64
N GLU A 63 -22.81 -4.23 8.63
CA GLU A 63 -24.07 -3.65 9.10
C GLU A 63 -24.42 -4.04 10.56
N VAL A 64 -23.44 -4.53 11.33
CA VAL A 64 -23.63 -5.07 12.70
C VAL A 64 -23.87 -3.97 13.74
N ALA A 65 -23.58 -2.72 13.39
CA ALA A 65 -23.79 -1.57 14.28
C ALA A 65 -24.39 -0.37 13.52
N PRO A 66 -25.71 -0.36 13.26
CA PRO A 66 -26.39 0.83 12.72
C PRO A 66 -26.42 2.02 13.71
N SER A 67 -25.90 1.85 14.93
CA SER A 67 -26.09 2.77 16.07
C SER A 67 -24.81 3.33 16.70
N VAL A 68 -23.63 3.12 16.13
CA VAL A 68 -22.40 3.78 16.65
C VAL A 68 -22.28 5.20 16.08
N SER A 69 -23.08 6.11 16.63
CA SER A 69 -23.01 7.55 16.39
C SER A 69 -21.83 8.14 17.17
N PHE A 70 -20.63 8.18 16.59
CA PHE A 70 -19.49 8.88 17.19
C PHE A 70 -19.58 10.41 17.02
N PHE A 71 -20.34 10.86 16.03
CA PHE A 71 -20.72 12.25 15.82
C PHE A 71 -22.26 12.29 15.84
N ASP A 72 -22.85 13.24 16.56
CA ASP A 72 -24.30 13.41 16.65
C ASP A 72 -24.90 13.54 15.24
N GLY A 73 -25.58 12.48 14.77
CA GLY A 73 -26.11 12.41 13.41
C GLY A 73 -26.66 11.01 13.13
N GLU A 74 -27.83 10.94 12.49
CA GLU A 74 -28.44 9.68 12.11
C GLU A 74 -27.55 8.91 11.12
N HIS A 75 -27.10 7.74 11.58
CA HIS A 75 -26.68 6.58 10.78
C HIS A 75 -25.40 6.66 9.93
N ILE A 76 -24.29 7.09 10.55
CA ILE A 76 -22.89 7.10 10.04
C ILE A 76 -22.46 5.83 9.28
N LEU A 77 -22.91 4.64 9.73
CA LEU A 77 -22.40 3.36 9.21
C LEU A 77 -23.37 2.59 8.31
N SER A 78 -24.68 2.88 8.34
CA SER A 78 -25.64 2.15 7.50
C SER A 78 -25.81 2.78 6.11
N ARG A 79 -25.28 3.98 5.88
CA ARG A 79 -25.48 4.73 4.64
C ARG A 79 -24.47 4.40 3.54
N TRP A 80 -23.33 3.81 3.88
CA TRP A 80 -22.23 3.62 2.93
C TRP A 80 -22.51 2.56 1.85
N THR A 81 -23.41 1.60 2.11
CA THR A 81 -23.85 0.59 1.13
C THR A 81 -25.09 1.00 0.34
N LEU A 82 -25.75 2.10 0.72
CA LEU A 82 -26.96 2.59 0.05
C LEU A 82 -26.56 3.55 -1.07
N VAL A 83 -26.57 3.07 -2.30
CA VAL A 83 -26.40 3.91 -3.50
C VAL A 83 -27.55 4.92 -3.56
N GLN A 84 -27.29 6.14 -3.09
CA GLN A 84 -28.15 7.29 -3.31
C GLN A 84 -27.67 7.96 -4.60
N VAL A 85 -28.41 7.81 -5.70
CA VAL A 85 -28.13 8.53 -6.94
C VAL A 85 -28.57 9.99 -6.72
N PRO A 86 -27.66 10.96 -6.63
CA PRO A 86 -28.06 12.35 -6.43
C PRO A 86 -28.77 12.84 -7.70
N GLU A 87 -29.99 13.36 -7.56
CA GLU A 87 -30.72 13.99 -8.67
C GLU A 87 -30.01 15.25 -9.22
N LYS A 88 -29.06 15.82 -8.46
CA LYS A 88 -28.29 17.01 -8.80
C LYS A 88 -26.81 16.69 -8.96
N GLY A 89 -26.15 17.39 -9.89
CA GLY A 89 -24.75 17.14 -10.28
C GLY A 89 -23.77 17.00 -9.10
N ALA A 90 -22.80 16.09 -9.27
CA ALA A 90 -21.92 15.58 -8.21
C ALA A 90 -21.26 16.66 -7.32
N LEU A 91 -20.90 17.81 -7.87
CA LEU A 91 -20.27 18.89 -7.10
C LEU A 91 -21.25 19.64 -6.19
N ALA A 92 -22.51 19.81 -6.59
CA ALA A 92 -23.53 20.46 -5.78
C ALA A 92 -23.99 19.56 -4.62
N ALA A 93 -24.02 18.24 -4.85
CA ALA A 93 -24.31 17.26 -3.81
C ALA A 93 -23.23 17.25 -2.72
N LEU A 94 -21.95 17.43 -3.05
CA LEU A 94 -20.87 17.45 -2.05
C LEU A 94 -20.98 18.58 -1.01
N PHE A 95 -21.66 19.69 -1.34
CA PHE A 95 -21.86 20.84 -0.44
C PHE A 95 -23.29 20.92 0.14
N ASP A 96 -24.15 19.94 -0.15
CA ASP A 96 -25.49 19.88 0.43
C ASP A 96 -25.41 19.24 1.83
N GLU A 97 -25.25 20.08 2.85
CA GLU A 97 -25.09 19.69 4.27
C GLU A 97 -26.26 18.87 4.84
N THR A 98 -27.41 18.81 4.14
CA THR A 98 -28.63 18.23 4.69
C THR A 98 -28.86 16.75 4.34
N SER A 99 -28.09 16.14 3.43
CA SER A 99 -28.36 14.77 2.99
C SER A 99 -27.17 13.80 3.01
N ASN A 100 -25.93 14.28 2.98
CA ASN A 100 -24.77 13.42 2.71
C ASN A 100 -23.94 13.13 3.96
N ASP A 101 -23.97 11.87 4.35
CA ASP A 101 -23.20 11.34 5.47
C ASP A 101 -21.79 10.99 5.02
N LEU A 102 -20.90 11.98 5.05
CA LEU A 102 -19.50 11.88 4.62
C LEU A 102 -18.64 10.97 5.52
N ALA A 103 -19.22 10.41 6.57
CA ALA A 103 -18.49 9.69 7.59
C ALA A 103 -17.86 8.39 7.05
N GLY A 104 -18.52 7.70 6.12
CA GLY A 104 -17.97 6.50 5.49
C GLY A 104 -16.78 6.79 4.58
N GLU A 105 -16.84 7.87 3.80
CA GLU A 105 -15.75 8.37 2.97
C GLU A 105 -14.55 8.80 3.82
N ILE A 106 -14.81 9.53 4.91
CA ILE A 106 -13.77 9.91 5.87
C ILE A 106 -13.13 8.67 6.49
N LEU A 107 -13.93 7.69 6.92
CA LEU A 107 -13.42 6.47 7.55
C LEU A 107 -12.54 5.64 6.59
N MET A 108 -12.97 5.48 5.34
CA MET A 108 -12.21 4.76 4.31
C MET A 108 -10.91 5.46 3.94
N THR A 109 -10.95 6.79 3.77
CA THR A 109 -9.74 7.58 3.50
C THR A 109 -8.76 7.51 4.67
N LEU A 110 -9.25 7.60 5.92
CA LEU A 110 -8.43 7.43 7.12
C LEU A 110 -7.79 6.03 7.19
N THR A 111 -8.54 4.98 6.83
CA THR A 111 -8.03 3.61 6.78
C THR A 111 -6.92 3.45 5.73
N ALA A 112 -7.11 4.02 4.54
CA ALA A 112 -6.10 4.00 3.47
C ALA A 112 -4.82 4.77 3.86
N ILE A 113 -4.97 5.96 4.46
CA ILE A 113 -3.85 6.77 4.96
C ILE A 113 -3.10 6.02 6.08
N SER A 114 -3.84 5.38 6.99
CA SER A 114 -3.24 4.58 8.07
C SER A 114 -2.42 3.41 7.52
N PHE A 115 -2.98 2.68 6.55
CA PHE A 115 -2.29 1.60 5.88
C PHE A 115 -1.00 2.10 5.22
N PHE A 116 -1.05 3.24 4.53
CA PHE A 116 0.13 3.85 3.93
C PHE A 116 1.22 4.15 4.97
N PHE A 117 0.85 4.72 6.13
CA PHE A 117 1.80 4.95 7.22
C PHE A 117 2.43 3.65 7.73
N VAL A 118 1.68 2.55 7.85
CA VAL A 118 2.23 1.25 8.28
C VAL A 118 3.14 0.65 7.20
N ALA A 119 2.70 0.65 5.94
CA ALA A 119 3.40 0.00 4.84
C ALA A 119 4.71 0.71 4.44
N PHE A 120 4.77 2.03 4.56
CA PHE A 120 5.92 2.84 4.14
C PHE A 120 6.81 3.33 5.28
N SER A 121 6.58 2.89 6.53
CA SER A 121 7.49 3.20 7.65
C SER A 121 8.78 2.36 7.62
N ARG A 122 9.89 2.93 8.11
CA ARG A 122 11.19 2.28 8.29
C ARG A 122 11.15 1.23 9.38
N GLU A 123 11.86 0.13 9.18
CA GLU A 123 12.12 -0.84 10.24
C GLU A 123 13.33 -0.41 11.08
N ARG A 124 13.47 -0.95 12.30
CA ARG A 124 14.59 -0.61 13.20
C ARG A 124 15.96 -0.99 12.62
N THR A 125 16.02 -2.01 11.77
CA THR A 125 17.20 -2.46 11.03
C THR A 125 16.80 -2.62 9.56
N ASP A 126 16.98 -1.57 8.75
CA ASP A 126 16.67 -1.61 7.32
C ASP A 126 17.74 -2.43 6.57
N ASP A 127 17.60 -3.76 6.59
CA ASP A 127 18.40 -4.67 5.78
C ASP A 127 17.83 -4.78 4.36
N GLU A 128 18.68 -5.03 3.36
CA GLU A 128 18.27 -5.22 1.96
C GLU A 128 17.18 -6.31 1.83
N TRP A 129 17.23 -7.32 2.70
CA TRP A 129 16.23 -8.39 2.79
C TRP A 129 14.83 -7.88 3.16
N ILE A 130 14.71 -6.92 4.08
CA ILE A 130 13.41 -6.36 4.50
C ILE A 130 12.79 -5.56 3.35
N MET A 131 13.61 -4.84 2.59
CA MET A 131 13.16 -4.12 1.40
C MET A 131 12.61 -5.05 0.32
N LYS A 132 13.32 -6.15 0.01
CA LYS A 132 12.84 -7.18 -0.92
C LYS A 132 11.54 -7.81 -0.43
N THR A 133 11.49 -8.20 0.84
CA THR A 133 10.30 -8.81 1.46
C THR A 133 9.08 -7.89 1.38
N ARG A 134 9.26 -6.58 1.56
CA ARG A 134 8.19 -5.59 1.44
C ARG A 134 7.63 -5.53 0.02
N LEU A 135 8.51 -5.40 -0.98
CA LEU A 135 8.09 -5.34 -2.39
C LEU A 135 7.38 -6.62 -2.83
N GLU A 136 7.93 -7.78 -2.47
CA GLU A 136 7.28 -9.06 -2.74
C GLU A 136 5.91 -9.15 -2.04
N SER A 137 5.80 -8.67 -0.80
CA SER A 137 4.53 -8.72 -0.08
C SER A 137 3.48 -7.82 -0.73
N LEU A 138 3.89 -6.68 -1.28
CA LEU A 138 3.02 -5.79 -2.04
C LEU A 138 2.55 -6.45 -3.34
N LEU A 139 3.45 -7.15 -4.03
CA LEU A 139 3.10 -7.89 -5.24
C LEU A 139 2.09 -9.02 -4.95
N TRP A 140 2.31 -9.79 -3.88
CA TRP A 140 1.37 -10.83 -3.44
C TRP A 140 0.02 -10.26 -3.04
N ALA A 141 0.00 -9.13 -2.35
CA ALA A 141 -1.24 -8.43 -2.01
C ALA A 141 -2.00 -7.96 -3.26
N PHE A 142 -1.28 -7.44 -4.26
CA PHE A 142 -1.86 -7.05 -5.53
C PHE A 142 -2.44 -8.25 -6.28
N TYR A 143 -1.74 -9.40 -6.32
CA TYR A 143 -2.28 -10.62 -6.92
C TYR A 143 -3.53 -11.13 -6.22
N ALA A 144 -3.58 -11.10 -4.88
CA ALA A 144 -4.76 -11.48 -4.12
C ALA A 144 -5.94 -10.53 -4.39
N HIS A 145 -5.68 -9.21 -4.44
CA HIS A 145 -6.69 -8.21 -4.75
C HIS A 145 -7.24 -8.41 -6.17
N LEU A 146 -6.36 -8.55 -7.17
CA LEU A 146 -6.74 -8.83 -8.55
C LEU A 146 -7.51 -10.15 -8.68
N GLY A 147 -7.06 -11.21 -8.02
CA GLY A 147 -7.74 -12.49 -7.99
C GLY A 147 -9.15 -12.37 -7.41
N GLY A 148 -9.32 -11.71 -6.27
CA GLY A 148 -10.62 -11.45 -5.67
C GLY A 148 -11.53 -10.58 -6.55
N PHE A 149 -10.97 -9.59 -7.25
CA PHE A 149 -11.71 -8.75 -8.20
C PHE A 149 -12.19 -9.56 -9.41
N LEU A 150 -11.32 -10.39 -9.99
CA LEU A 150 -11.73 -11.26 -11.10
C LEU A 150 -12.81 -12.24 -10.64
N LEU A 151 -12.68 -12.83 -9.45
CA LEU A 151 -13.73 -13.69 -8.91
C LEU A 151 -15.04 -12.92 -8.71
N SER A 152 -15.03 -11.69 -8.20
CA SER A 152 -16.26 -10.93 -8.01
C SER A 152 -16.99 -10.63 -9.33
N VAL A 153 -16.24 -10.33 -10.40
CA VAL A 153 -16.82 -10.09 -11.75
C VAL A 153 -17.53 -11.32 -12.30
N TRP A 154 -17.03 -12.52 -12.05
CA TRP A 154 -17.60 -13.75 -12.60
C TRP A 154 -18.68 -14.37 -11.71
N PHE A 155 -18.60 -14.19 -10.39
CA PHE A 155 -19.47 -14.88 -9.42
C PHE A 155 -20.54 -13.99 -8.78
N SER A 156 -20.49 -12.66 -8.95
CA SER A 156 -21.43 -11.73 -8.30
C SER A 156 -22.16 -10.85 -9.32
N TYR A 157 -23.44 -10.55 -9.05
CA TYR A 157 -24.28 -9.72 -9.91
C TYR A 157 -25.07 -8.69 -9.10
N SER A 158 -25.48 -7.60 -9.75
CA SER A 158 -26.34 -6.55 -9.17
C SER A 158 -25.77 -5.96 -7.86
N LEU A 159 -26.60 -5.66 -6.86
CA LEU A 159 -26.17 -5.04 -5.60
C LEU A 159 -25.17 -5.91 -4.81
N SER A 160 -25.25 -7.23 -4.94
CA SER A 160 -24.29 -8.16 -4.31
C SER A 160 -22.87 -7.98 -4.85
N PHE A 161 -22.72 -7.61 -6.14
CA PHE A 161 -21.41 -7.29 -6.72
C PHE A 161 -20.78 -6.06 -6.04
N TYR A 162 -21.58 -5.02 -5.77
CA TYR A 162 -21.11 -3.82 -5.07
C TYR A 162 -20.62 -4.16 -3.66
N ALA A 163 -21.40 -4.94 -2.90
CA ALA A 163 -20.98 -5.37 -1.56
C ALA A 163 -19.66 -6.15 -1.58
N VAL A 164 -19.53 -7.14 -2.48
CA VAL A 164 -18.30 -7.94 -2.61
C VAL A 164 -17.11 -7.07 -3.03
N LEU A 165 -17.32 -6.08 -3.90
CA LEU A 165 -16.28 -5.15 -4.31
C LEU A 165 -15.83 -4.24 -3.15
N SER A 166 -16.76 -3.76 -2.32
CA SER A 166 -16.45 -2.99 -1.11
C SER A 166 -15.58 -3.79 -0.13
N TRP A 167 -15.85 -5.08 0.05
CA TRP A 167 -14.98 -5.99 0.81
C TRP A 167 -13.60 -6.16 0.15
N ASN A 168 -13.54 -6.23 -1.18
CA ASN A 168 -12.31 -6.43 -1.93
C ASN A 168 -11.30 -5.27 -1.77
N MET A 169 -11.77 -4.05 -1.48
CA MET A 169 -10.91 -2.89 -1.20
C MET A 169 -10.00 -3.08 0.03
N LEU A 170 -10.43 -3.90 1.01
CA LEU A 170 -9.64 -4.22 2.20
C LEU A 170 -8.66 -5.39 1.99
N THR A 171 -8.86 -6.20 0.95
CA THR A 171 -8.04 -7.42 0.71
C THR A 171 -6.56 -7.10 0.53
N ALA A 172 -6.20 -6.10 -0.28
CA ALA A 172 -4.80 -5.77 -0.53
C ALA A 172 -4.09 -5.28 0.76
N PRO A 173 -4.65 -4.30 1.51
CA PRO A 173 -4.09 -3.87 2.79
C PRO A 173 -3.88 -5.02 3.78
N LEU A 174 -4.88 -5.90 3.92
CA LEU A 174 -4.85 -7.01 4.87
C LEU A 174 -3.83 -8.08 4.49
N VAL A 175 -3.82 -8.52 3.22
CA VAL A 175 -2.89 -9.55 2.73
C VAL A 175 -1.44 -9.04 2.81
N PHE A 176 -1.21 -7.78 2.46
CA PHE A 176 0.11 -7.16 2.61
C PHE A 176 0.58 -7.20 4.06
N LEU A 177 -0.24 -6.72 4.99
CA LEU A 177 0.14 -6.65 6.41
C LEU A 177 0.37 -8.04 7.00
N ALA A 178 -0.51 -9.00 6.70
CA ALA A 178 -0.43 -10.37 7.17
C ALA A 178 0.87 -11.04 6.67
N ARG A 179 1.15 -11.02 5.36
CA ARG A 179 2.35 -11.64 4.80
C ARG A 179 3.62 -10.97 5.31
N PHE A 180 3.65 -9.63 5.34
CA PHE A 180 4.82 -8.89 5.79
C PHE A 180 5.17 -9.20 7.26
N HIS A 181 4.19 -9.15 8.17
CA HIS A 181 4.43 -9.44 9.58
C HIS A 181 4.76 -10.92 9.82
N TRP A 182 4.13 -11.83 9.06
CA TRP A 182 4.45 -13.26 9.14
C TRP A 182 5.91 -13.55 8.78
N ILE A 183 6.39 -13.00 7.67
CA ILE A 183 7.77 -13.25 7.21
C ILE A 183 8.80 -12.60 8.14
N VAL A 184 8.53 -11.38 8.62
CA VAL A 184 9.50 -10.63 9.43
C VAL A 184 9.56 -11.12 10.89
N TYR A 185 8.43 -11.44 11.51
CA TYR A 185 8.39 -11.77 12.95
C TYR A 185 8.18 -13.25 13.24
N VAL A 186 7.31 -13.92 12.48
CA VAL A 186 6.87 -15.28 12.81
C VAL A 186 7.85 -16.32 12.29
N LYS A 187 8.33 -16.16 11.04
CA LYS A 187 9.27 -17.11 10.42
C LYS A 187 10.58 -17.30 11.20
N PRO A 188 11.34 -16.25 11.58
CA PRO A 188 12.62 -16.45 12.29
C PRO A 188 12.44 -17.10 13.66
N PHE A 189 11.36 -16.75 14.38
CA PHE A 189 11.03 -17.37 15.67
C PHE A 189 10.84 -18.89 15.57
N PHE A 190 10.22 -19.38 14.48
CA PHE A 190 10.07 -20.82 14.26
C PHE A 190 11.37 -21.50 13.83
N GLU A 191 12.24 -20.81 13.10
CA GLU A 191 13.53 -21.35 12.69
C GLU A 191 14.47 -21.54 13.89
N GLU A 192 14.49 -20.58 14.82
CA GLU A 192 15.22 -20.72 16.09
C GLU A 192 14.71 -21.90 16.92
N ARG A 193 13.39 -22.06 17.03
CA ARG A 193 12.78 -23.20 17.75
C ARG A 193 13.07 -24.55 17.09
N ARG A 194 13.15 -24.61 15.76
CA ARG A 194 13.53 -25.84 15.03
C ARG A 194 15.02 -26.15 15.15
N ALA A 195 15.88 -25.12 15.22
CA ALA A 195 17.31 -25.31 15.43
C ALA A 195 17.63 -25.73 16.87
N ALA A 196 16.76 -25.41 17.83
CA ALA A 196 16.90 -25.78 19.24
C ALA A 196 16.27 -27.14 19.61
N ALA A 197 15.55 -27.79 18.68
CA ALA A 197 14.91 -29.10 18.85
C ALA A 197 15.72 -30.18 18.14
#